data_AF-A0A922LDF4-F1
#
_entry.id   AF-A0A922LDF4-F1
#
_cell.length_a   1.000
_cell.length_b   1.000
_cell.length_c   1.000
_cell.angle_alpha   90.00
_cell.angle_beta   90.00
_cell.angle_gamma   90.00
#
_symmetry.space_group_name_H-M   'P 1'
#
loop_
_entity.id
_entity.type
_entity.pdbx_description
1 polymer ?
#
loop_
_entity_poly.entity_id
_entity_poly.type
_entity_poly.pdbx_seq_one_letter_code
_entity_poly.pdbx_strand_id
1 'polypeptide(L)'
;MMNNWTILSRSALILTIFLLAATKSAVSNDGDIECNLHNSSCEACVKYDLRCYYCANDNQCYRWIGMNDECKHNSYWRTCKLSASIWITLLVILFSLVTILSVILIIWCCCIGPCCRRFQQRQLNRWDGARRSMMNMHQERQRLRQQQRDHFRAKHGLTNNDTTSSKYTRFS
;
A
#
# COMPACT_ATOMS: atom_id res chain seq x y z
N MET A 1 -7.99 15.00 -3.57
CA MET A 1 -8.09 13.94 -4.61
C MET A 1 -6.68 13.39 -4.84
N MET A 2 -6.38 12.16 -4.41
CA MET A 2 -5.08 11.56 -4.70
C MET A 2 -5.09 11.05 -6.14
N ASN A 3 -4.40 11.78 -6.99
CA ASN A 3 -4.14 11.55 -8.41
C ASN A 3 -3.36 10.23 -8.62
N ASN A 4 -3.75 9.43 -9.63
CA ASN A 4 -3.14 8.15 -9.98
C ASN A 4 -1.59 8.23 -10.11
N TRP A 5 -1.06 9.38 -10.49
CA TRP A 5 0.37 9.70 -10.54
C TRP A 5 1.08 9.57 -9.18
N THR A 6 0.41 9.91 -8.07
CA THR A 6 0.99 9.80 -6.71
C THR A 6 1.05 8.36 -6.19
N ILE A 7 0.15 7.49 -6.66
CA ILE A 7 0.12 6.07 -6.28
C ILE A 7 1.23 5.33 -7.05
N LEU A 8 1.35 5.56 -8.36
CA LEU A 8 2.45 5.04 -9.19
C LEU A 8 3.82 5.55 -8.72
N SER A 9 3.92 6.82 -8.30
CA SER A 9 5.14 7.39 -7.74
C SER A 9 5.53 6.72 -6.42
N ARG A 10 4.57 6.50 -5.50
CA ARG A 10 4.84 5.87 -4.20
C ARG A 10 5.20 4.39 -4.33
N SER A 11 4.53 3.64 -5.21
CA SER A 11 4.87 2.24 -5.45
C SER A 11 6.24 2.08 -6.13
N ALA A 12 6.59 2.96 -7.07
CA ALA A 12 7.91 3.00 -7.69
C ALA A 12 9.02 3.37 -6.67
N LEU A 13 8.76 4.29 -5.75
CA LEU A 13 9.68 4.62 -4.66
C LEU A 13 9.89 3.44 -3.70
N ILE A 14 8.83 2.71 -3.34
CA ILE A 14 8.93 1.53 -2.47
C ILE A 14 9.70 0.40 -3.18
N LEU A 15 9.42 0.15 -4.47
CA LEU A 15 10.12 -0.85 -5.27
C LEU A 15 11.61 -0.52 -5.45
N THR A 16 11.95 0.75 -5.70
CA THR A 16 13.35 1.18 -5.85
C THR A 16 14.12 1.10 -4.54
N ILE A 17 13.52 1.47 -3.40
CA ILE A 17 14.13 1.31 -2.07
C ILE A 17 14.36 -0.17 -1.76
N PHE A 18 13.41 -1.04 -2.08
CA PHE A 18 13.54 -2.49 -1.86
C PHE A 18 14.65 -3.10 -2.74
N LEU A 19 14.74 -2.70 -4.01
CA LEU A 19 15.80 -3.11 -4.92
C LEU A 19 17.18 -2.58 -4.50
N LEU A 20 17.26 -1.35 -4.00
CA LEU A 20 18.48 -0.76 -3.44
C LEU A 20 18.94 -1.46 -2.16
N ALA A 21 18.01 -1.96 -1.34
CA ALA A 21 18.36 -2.74 -0.15
C ALA A 21 18.89 -4.14 -0.52
N ALA A 22 18.40 -4.73 -1.60
CA ALA A 22 18.82 -6.07 -2.05
C ALA A 22 20.24 -6.10 -2.64
N THR A 23 20.80 -4.97 -3.08
CA THR A 23 22.14 -4.92 -3.70
C THR A 23 23.29 -4.69 -2.71
N LYS A 24 23.01 -4.63 -1.40
CA LYS A 24 24.05 -4.60 -0.37
C LYS A 24 24.61 -6.02 -0.15
N SER A 25 25.40 -6.49 -1.09
CA SER A 25 26.19 -7.73 -0.95
C SER A 25 27.22 -7.56 0.17
N ALA A 26 27.26 -8.49 1.12
CA ALA A 26 28.32 -8.55 2.11
C ALA A 26 29.63 -8.96 1.40
N VAL A 27 30.58 -8.03 1.28
CA VAL A 27 31.95 -8.34 0.88
C VAL A 27 32.60 -9.14 2.00
N SER A 28 32.75 -10.45 1.80
CA SER A 28 33.53 -11.32 2.69
C SER A 28 35.01 -11.03 2.48
N ASN A 29 35.61 -10.36 3.46
CA ASN A 29 36.98 -9.86 3.44
C ASN A 29 37.95 -11.02 3.69
N ASP A 30 38.47 -11.69 2.66
CA ASP A 30 39.32 -12.90 2.71
C ASP A 30 40.63 -12.68 3.50
N GLY A 31 40.51 -12.64 4.83
CA GLY A 31 41.61 -12.71 5.77
C GLY A 31 41.73 -14.15 6.24
N ASP A 32 42.96 -14.59 6.47
CA ASP A 32 43.26 -15.94 6.93
C ASP A 32 42.73 -16.16 8.36
N ILE A 33 41.48 -16.61 8.46
CA ILE A 33 40.82 -16.97 9.72
C ILE A 33 41.03 -18.46 9.98
N GLU A 34 41.81 -18.76 11.00
CA GLU A 34 42.12 -20.11 11.40
C GLU A 34 41.10 -20.61 12.44
N CYS A 35 39.94 -21.06 11.97
CA CYS A 35 38.83 -21.55 12.82
C CYS A 35 39.21 -22.77 13.67
N ASN A 36 40.15 -23.58 13.20
CA ASN A 36 40.60 -24.82 13.85
C ASN A 36 41.24 -24.61 15.23
N LEU A 37 41.69 -23.40 15.60
CA LEU A 37 42.25 -23.15 16.94
C LEU A 37 41.20 -23.18 18.05
N HIS A 38 39.90 -23.05 17.72
CA HIS A 38 38.82 -22.95 18.69
C HIS A 38 37.92 -24.20 18.73
N ASN A 39 38.51 -25.39 18.55
CA ASN A 39 37.84 -26.69 18.59
C ASN A 39 37.38 -27.14 19.98
N SER A 40 37.76 -26.45 21.05
CA SER A 40 37.53 -26.90 22.44
C SER A 40 36.05 -26.98 22.83
N SER A 41 35.21 -26.14 22.22
CA SER A 41 33.77 -26.15 22.45
C SER A 41 33.06 -25.46 21.29
N CYS A 42 31.84 -25.91 21.00
CA CYS A 42 31.00 -25.28 19.98
C CYS A 42 30.85 -23.77 20.22
N GLU A 43 30.68 -23.35 21.48
CA GLU A 43 30.45 -21.94 21.81
C GLU A 43 31.70 -21.08 21.56
N ALA A 44 32.90 -21.62 21.79
CA ALA A 44 34.16 -20.94 21.48
C ALA A 44 34.36 -20.77 19.97
N CYS A 45 34.13 -21.83 19.19
CA CYS A 45 34.23 -21.80 17.73
C CYS A 45 33.31 -20.74 17.10
N VAL A 46 32.05 -20.75 17.52
CA VAL A 46 31.00 -19.98 16.86
C VAL A 46 30.97 -18.51 17.29
N LYS A 47 31.56 -18.17 18.46
CA LYS A 47 31.74 -16.79 18.92
C LYS A 47 32.99 -16.12 18.34
N TYR A 48 33.96 -16.89 17.85
CA TYR A 48 35.24 -16.36 17.38
C TYR A 48 35.07 -15.50 16.13
N ASP A 49 34.53 -16.09 15.06
CA ASP A 49 34.28 -15.37 13.81
C ASP A 49 32.93 -15.78 13.21
N LEU A 50 32.32 -14.83 12.52
CA LEU A 50 31.12 -15.02 11.72
C LEU A 50 31.33 -16.01 10.58
N ARG A 51 32.56 -16.29 10.18
CA ARG A 51 32.90 -17.20 9.08
C ARG A 51 33.28 -18.60 9.53
N CYS A 52 33.25 -18.88 10.82
CA CYS A 52 33.50 -20.21 11.36
C CYS A 52 32.18 -20.92 11.67
N TYR A 53 32.15 -22.25 11.48
CA TYR A 53 31.03 -23.09 11.86
C TYR A 53 31.53 -24.35 12.59
N TYR A 54 30.76 -24.80 13.57
CA TYR A 54 31.10 -25.99 14.36
C TYR A 54 30.38 -27.21 13.81
N CYS A 55 31.12 -28.29 13.59
CA CYS A 55 30.57 -29.58 13.20
C CYS A 55 30.47 -30.50 14.42
N ALA A 56 29.25 -30.89 14.81
CA ALA A 56 29.06 -31.78 15.95
C ALA A 56 29.39 -33.26 15.64
N ASN A 57 29.47 -33.66 14.37
CA ASN A 57 29.89 -35.02 14.02
C ASN A 57 31.35 -35.29 14.41
N ASP A 58 32.26 -34.39 14.02
CA ASP A 58 33.70 -34.58 14.22
C ASP A 58 34.27 -33.74 15.36
N ASN A 59 33.45 -32.90 15.99
CA ASN A 59 33.84 -31.94 17.04
C ASN A 59 34.95 -30.98 16.59
N GLN A 60 34.86 -30.50 15.35
CA GLN A 60 35.84 -29.60 14.73
C GLN A 60 35.16 -28.31 14.24
N CYS A 61 35.93 -27.24 14.20
CA CYS A 61 35.53 -25.89 13.80
C CYS A 61 36.12 -25.55 12.44
N TYR A 62 35.29 -25.46 11.41
CA TYR A 62 35.73 -25.24 10.04
C TYR A 62 35.47 -23.81 9.58
N ARG A 63 36.29 -23.35 8.63
CA ARG A 63 36.04 -22.09 7.91
C ARG A 63 34.95 -22.33 6.87
N TRP A 64 33.94 -21.46 6.85
CA TRP A 64 32.92 -21.46 5.82
C TRP A 64 33.49 -20.93 4.51
N ILE A 65 33.86 -21.85 3.63
CA ILE A 65 34.40 -21.56 2.29
C ILE A 65 33.36 -21.71 1.17
N GLY A 66 32.09 -21.89 1.53
CA GLY A 66 30.99 -22.08 0.59
C GLY A 66 30.25 -23.39 0.86
N MET A 67 29.66 -23.97 -0.17
CA MET A 67 28.80 -25.15 -0.11
C MET A 67 29.63 -26.43 -0.10
N ASN A 68 30.65 -26.48 0.76
CA ASN A 68 31.50 -27.65 0.91
C ASN A 68 30.88 -28.53 1.98
N ASP A 69 30.48 -29.74 1.58
CA ASP A 69 29.72 -30.74 2.34
C ASP A 69 30.50 -31.39 3.51
N GLU A 70 31.52 -30.72 4.05
CA GLU A 70 32.36 -31.28 5.12
C GLU A 70 31.55 -31.63 6.36
N CYS A 71 30.47 -30.89 6.64
CA CYS A 71 29.53 -31.20 7.72
C CYS A 71 28.08 -31.23 7.23
N LYS A 72 27.65 -32.42 6.80
CA LYS A 72 26.33 -32.65 6.17
C LYS A 72 25.15 -32.57 7.14
N HIS A 73 25.37 -32.89 8.42
CA HIS A 73 24.34 -32.94 9.46
C HIS A 73 24.87 -32.29 10.75
N ASN A 74 24.04 -31.46 11.39
CA ASN A 74 24.35 -30.75 12.64
C ASN A 74 25.57 -29.82 12.58
N SER A 75 25.64 -28.99 11.53
CA SER A 75 26.49 -27.81 11.52
C SER A 75 25.84 -26.68 12.33
N TYR A 76 26.61 -26.02 13.19
CA TYR A 76 26.16 -24.93 14.04
C TYR A 76 26.85 -23.63 13.62
N TRP A 77 26.04 -22.61 13.39
CA TRP A 77 26.47 -21.29 12.95
C TRP A 77 25.83 -20.24 13.86
N ARG A 78 26.60 -19.24 14.29
CA ARG A 78 26.27 -18.22 15.31
C ARG A 78 25.81 -18.70 16.70
N THR A 79 25.19 -19.87 16.80
CA THR A 79 24.73 -20.45 18.07
C THR A 79 24.89 -21.97 18.05
N CYS A 80 25.13 -22.56 19.23
CA CYS A 80 25.21 -24.02 19.42
C CYS A 80 23.88 -24.68 19.80
N LYS A 81 22.81 -23.88 19.89
CA LYS A 81 21.49 -24.37 20.28
C LYS A 81 20.68 -24.89 19.09
N LEU A 82 20.91 -24.34 17.90
CA LEU A 82 20.14 -24.61 16.70
C LEU A 82 21.10 -24.81 15.53
N SER A 83 20.85 -25.84 14.72
CA SER A 83 21.62 -26.11 13.52
C SER A 83 21.43 -24.99 12.48
N ALA A 84 22.45 -24.80 11.64
CA ALA A 84 22.45 -23.80 10.56
C ALA A 84 21.27 -24.01 9.59
N SER A 85 20.85 -25.26 9.37
CA SER A 85 19.69 -25.60 8.53
C SER A 85 18.39 -24.96 9.04
N ILE A 86 18.16 -24.96 10.37
CA ILE A 86 16.96 -24.35 10.96
C ILE A 86 16.95 -22.84 10.73
N TRP A 87 18.10 -22.18 10.90
CA TRP A 87 18.22 -20.74 10.65
C TRP A 87 17.88 -20.37 9.19
N ILE A 88 18.39 -21.15 8.23
CA ILE A 88 18.10 -20.94 6.81
C ILE A 88 16.60 -21.11 6.56
N THR A 89 15.98 -22.17 7.09
CA THR A 89 14.53 -22.39 6.93
C THR A 89 13.72 -21.23 7.49
N LEU A 90 14.06 -20.71 8.68
CA LEU A 90 13.38 -19.56 9.27
C LEU A 90 13.49 -18.30 8.41
N LEU A 91 14.69 -18.01 7.87
CA LEU A 91 14.90 -16.87 6.98
C LEU A 91 14.08 -17.01 5.68
N VAL A 92 14.02 -18.21 5.10
CA VAL A 92 13.21 -18.49 3.91
C VAL A 92 11.72 -18.27 4.20
N ILE A 93 11.22 -18.73 5.35
CA ILE A 93 9.81 -18.55 5.73
C ILE A 93 9.50 -17.06 5.93
N LEU A 94 10.35 -16.32 6.63
CA LEU A 94 10.17 -14.88 6.86
C LEU A 94 10.19 -14.11 5.53
N PHE A 95 11.16 -14.41 4.66
CA PHE A 95 11.24 -13.79 3.35
C PHE A 95 10.00 -14.10 2.49
N SER A 96 9.53 -15.35 2.53
CA SER A 96 8.31 -15.77 1.82
C SER A 96 7.07 -15.04 2.33
N LEU A 97 6.91 -14.89 3.65
CA LEU A 97 5.80 -14.13 4.24
C LEU A 97 5.80 -12.67 3.81
N VAL A 98 6.97 -12.01 3.87
CA VAL A 98 7.10 -10.61 3.49
C VAL A 98 6.82 -10.41 2.00
N THR A 99 7.31 -11.29 1.14
CA THR A 99 7.08 -11.20 -0.31
C THR A 99 5.61 -11.39 -0.66
N ILE A 100 4.92 -12.38 -0.06
CA ILE A 100 3.48 -12.60 -0.26
C ILE A 100 2.67 -11.38 0.17
N LEU A 101 2.93 -10.84 1.37
CA LEU A 101 2.22 -9.65 1.88
C LEU A 101 2.46 -8.42 0.98
N SER A 102 3.69 -8.23 0.52
CA SER A 102 4.04 -7.13 -0.40
C SER A 102 3.25 -7.22 -1.71
N VAL A 103 3.18 -8.41 -2.32
CA VAL A 103 2.43 -8.64 -3.56
C VAL A 103 0.94 -8.37 -3.37
N ILE A 104 0.34 -8.84 -2.27
CA ILE A 104 -1.07 -8.59 -1.97
C ILE A 104 -1.34 -7.09 -1.84
N LEU A 105 -0.49 -6.35 -1.13
CA LEU A 105 -0.62 -4.90 -0.96
C LEU A 105 -0.51 -4.15 -2.29
N ILE A 106 0.41 -4.56 -3.18
CA ILE A 106 0.55 -3.98 -4.51
C ILE A 106 -0.72 -4.22 -5.34
N ILE A 107 -1.24 -5.44 -5.37
CA ILE A 107 -2.47 -5.77 -6.11
C ILE A 107 -3.66 -4.98 -5.57
N TRP A 108 -3.81 -4.89 -4.25
CA TRP A 108 -4.91 -4.17 -3.63
C TRP A 108 -4.83 -2.66 -3.90
N CYS A 109 -3.62 -2.08 -3.82
CA CYS A 109 -3.38 -0.67 -4.05
C CYS A 109 -3.52 -0.27 -5.53
N CYS A 110 -3.06 -1.11 -6.46
CA CYS A 110 -3.03 -0.80 -7.89
C CYS A 110 -4.30 -1.23 -8.65
N CYS A 111 -4.90 -2.37 -8.30
CA CYS A 111 -6.01 -2.94 -9.08
C CYS A 111 -7.38 -2.68 -8.44
N ILE A 112 -7.51 -2.94 -7.14
CA ILE A 112 -8.82 -2.92 -6.46
C ILE A 112 -9.17 -1.49 -6.00
N GLY A 113 -8.24 -0.78 -5.36
CA GLY A 113 -8.47 0.58 -4.86
C GLY A 113 -8.94 1.57 -5.95
N PRO A 114 -8.27 1.67 -7.12
CA PRO A 114 -8.68 2.56 -8.19
C PRO A 114 -9.98 2.14 -8.86
N CYS A 115 -10.24 0.83 -8.99
CA CYS A 115 -11.49 0.32 -9.56
C CYS A 115 -12.69 0.60 -8.65
N CYS A 116 -12.57 0.35 -7.34
CA CYS A 116 -13.61 0.66 -6.36
C CYS A 116 -13.89 2.16 -6.29
N ARG A 117 -12.84 3.01 -6.28
CA ARG A 117 -13.01 4.47 -6.30
C ARG A 117 -13.70 4.95 -7.57
N ARG A 118 -13.29 4.46 -8.75
CA ARG A 118 -13.93 4.81 -10.03
C ARG A 118 -15.40 4.37 -10.06
N PHE A 119 -15.72 3.20 -9.53
CA PHE A 119 -17.10 2.72 -9.45
C PHE A 119 -17.95 3.62 -8.54
N GLN A 120 -17.46 3.94 -7.34
CA GLN A 120 -18.17 4.83 -6.40
C GLN A 120 -18.38 6.23 -6.98
N GLN A 121 -17.37 6.77 -7.67
CA GLN A 121 -17.45 8.09 -8.28
C GLN A 121 -18.42 8.13 -9.47
N ARG A 122 -18.50 7.05 -10.26
CA ARG A 122 -19.53 6.89 -11.31
C ARG A 122 -20.94 6.87 -10.71
N GLN A 123 -21.13 6.19 -9.57
CA GLN A 123 -22.42 6.18 -8.88
C GLN A 123 -22.79 7.59 -8.39
N LEU A 124 -21.87 8.30 -7.70
CA LEU A 124 -22.10 9.68 -7.27
C LEU A 124 -22.49 10.60 -8.44
N ASN A 125 -21.73 10.54 -9.54
CA ASN A 125 -21.99 11.37 -10.72
C ASN A 125 -23.36 11.11 -11.35
N ARG A 126 -23.86 9.85 -11.30
CA ARG A 126 -25.21 9.52 -11.77
C ARG A 126 -26.28 10.15 -10.89
N TRP A 127 -26.14 10.06 -9.56
CA TRP A 127 -27.09 10.66 -8.62
C TRP A 127 -27.09 12.19 -8.70
N ASP A 128 -25.92 12.81 -8.80
CA ASP A 128 -25.80 14.25 -8.97
C ASP A 128 -26.40 14.72 -10.30
N GLY A 129 -26.17 13.97 -11.39
CA GLY A 129 -26.78 14.24 -12.69
C GLY A 129 -28.31 14.19 -12.64
N ALA A 130 -28.87 13.15 -12.01
CA ALA A 130 -30.32 13.01 -11.83
C ALA A 130 -30.90 14.12 -10.93
N ARG A 131 -30.17 14.57 -9.91
CA ARG A 131 -30.61 15.66 -9.04
C ARG A 131 -30.61 17.01 -9.77
N ARG A 132 -29.59 17.27 -10.58
CA ARG A 132 -29.50 18.47 -11.43
C ARG A 132 -30.61 18.50 -12.48
N SER A 133 -30.91 17.37 -13.13
CA SER A 133 -31.98 17.33 -14.12
C SER A 133 -33.35 17.60 -13.50
N MET A 134 -33.63 17.03 -12.32
CA MET A 134 -34.85 17.32 -11.56
C MET A 134 -34.97 18.79 -11.16
N MET A 135 -33.88 19.42 -10.69
CA MET A 135 -33.86 20.84 -10.38
C MET A 135 -34.13 21.71 -11.62
N ASN A 136 -33.49 21.40 -12.75
CA ASN A 136 -33.68 22.14 -13.99
C ASN A 136 -35.13 22.06 -14.48
N MET A 137 -35.71 20.86 -14.49
CA MET A 137 -37.12 20.64 -14.84
C MET A 137 -38.07 21.39 -13.91
N HIS A 138 -37.77 21.44 -12.60
CA HIS A 138 -38.58 22.18 -11.65
C HIS A 138 -38.51 23.70 -11.89
N GLN A 139 -37.30 24.22 -12.13
CA GLN A 139 -37.08 25.63 -12.42
C GLN A 139 -37.77 26.05 -13.73
N GLU A 140 -37.74 25.20 -14.75
CA GLU A 140 -38.44 25.43 -16.02
C GLU A 140 -39.95 25.49 -15.83
N ARG A 141 -40.54 24.54 -15.08
CA ARG A 141 -41.97 24.57 -14.71
C ARG A 141 -42.34 25.83 -13.93
N GLN A 142 -41.47 26.31 -13.03
CA GLN A 142 -41.70 27.55 -12.29
C GLN A 142 -41.69 28.77 -13.21
N ARG A 143 -40.74 28.85 -14.15
CA ARG A 143 -40.67 29.94 -15.15
C ARG A 143 -41.92 29.97 -16.04
N LEU A 144 -42.37 28.81 -16.52
CA LEU A 144 -43.59 28.71 -17.33
C LEU A 144 -44.83 29.18 -16.56
N ARG A 145 -44.97 28.77 -15.29
CA ARG A 145 -46.07 29.24 -14.43
C ARG A 145 -46.01 30.75 -14.19
N GLN A 146 -44.82 31.31 -14.01
CA GLN A 146 -44.62 32.74 -13.84
C GLN A 146 -45.03 33.50 -15.10
N GLN A 147 -44.56 33.07 -16.28
CA GLN A 147 -44.92 33.65 -17.57
C GLN A 147 -46.43 33.60 -17.82
N GLN A 148 -47.11 32.50 -17.50
CA GLN A 148 -48.57 32.41 -17.63
C GLN A 148 -49.30 33.39 -16.71
N ARG A 149 -48.85 33.54 -15.46
CA ARG A 149 -49.41 34.53 -14.52
C ARG A 149 -49.20 35.96 -15.02
N ASP A 150 -48.02 36.27 -15.52
CA ASP A 150 -47.68 37.61 -16.00
C ASP A 150 -48.46 37.94 -17.28
N HIS A 151 -48.63 36.96 -18.18
CA HIS A 151 -49.50 37.10 -19.34
C HIS A 151 -50.98 37.33 -18.96
N PHE A 152 -51.49 36.65 -17.92
CA PHE A 152 -52.84 36.90 -17.42
C PHE A 152 -52.99 38.31 -16.84
N ARG A 153 -52.03 38.77 -16.03
CA ARG A 153 -52.00 40.14 -15.51
C ARG A 153 -52.00 41.19 -16.64
N ALA A 154 -51.20 40.96 -17.68
CA ALA A 154 -51.13 41.84 -18.84
C ALA A 154 -52.46 41.93 -19.60
N LYS A 155 -53.16 40.80 -19.82
CA LYS A 155 -54.47 40.81 -20.50
C LYS A 155 -55.55 41.60 -19.74
N HIS A 156 -55.46 41.62 -18.42
CA HIS A 156 -56.44 42.29 -17.56
C HIS A 156 -55.99 43.67 -17.07
N GLY A 157 -54.90 44.22 -17.63
CA GLY A 157 -54.40 45.56 -17.29
C GLY A 157 -53.82 45.69 -15.88
N LEU A 158 -53.51 44.57 -15.19
CA LEU A 158 -52.88 44.57 -13.85
C LEU A 158 -51.35 44.60 -13.92
N THR A 159 -50.77 45.19 -14.97
CA THR A 159 -49.32 45.43 -15.01
C THR A 159 -49.01 46.66 -14.18
N ASN A 160 -47.92 46.63 -13.40
CA ASN A 160 -47.55 47.65 -12.42
C ASN A 160 -47.10 48.97 -13.08
N ASN A 161 -47.99 49.60 -13.85
CA ASN A 161 -47.81 50.94 -14.38
C ASN A 161 -48.28 51.97 -13.33
N ASP A 162 -49.06 51.54 -12.34
CA ASP A 162 -49.55 52.39 -11.26
C ASP A 162 -48.74 52.14 -9.99
N THR A 163 -47.85 53.07 -9.69
CA THR A 163 -47.09 53.21 -8.43
C THR A 163 -47.97 53.54 -7.22
N THR A 164 -49.28 53.30 -7.28
CA THR A 164 -50.23 53.56 -6.20
C THR A 164 -51.37 52.54 -6.22
N SER A 165 -51.19 51.36 -5.62
CA SER A 165 -52.25 50.56 -4.96
C SER A 165 -51.85 49.10 -4.84
N SER A 166 -51.52 48.65 -3.63
CA SER A 166 -52.07 47.40 -3.08
C SER A 166 -51.67 47.29 -1.60
N LYS A 167 -52.29 48.14 -0.79
CA LYS A 167 -52.33 47.98 0.67
C LYS A 167 -53.34 46.86 0.97
N TYR A 168 -52.94 45.59 0.86
CA TYR A 168 -53.75 44.48 1.39
C TYR A 168 -53.42 44.28 2.87
N THR A 169 -54.32 44.72 3.75
CA THR A 169 -54.34 44.34 5.15
C THR A 169 -54.81 42.89 5.27
N ARG A 170 -53.95 42.02 5.83
CA ARG A 170 -54.32 40.67 6.25
C ARG A 170 -55.33 40.80 7.40
N PHE A 171 -56.56 40.34 7.20
CA PHE A 171 -57.56 40.27 8.27
C PHE A 171 -57.06 39.29 9.35
N SER A 172 -56.89 39.83 10.57
CA SER A 172 -56.59 39.09 11.79
C SER A 172 -57.88 38.59 12.44
#